data_AF-A0A7K9S606-F1
#
_entry.id   AF-A0A7K9S606-F1
#
_cell.length_a   1.000
_cell.length_b   1.000
_cell.length_c   1.000
_cell.angle_alpha   90.00
_cell.angle_beta   90.00
_cell.angle_gamma   90.00
#
_symmetry.space_group_name_H-M   'P 1'
#
loop_
_entity.id
_entity.type
_entity.pdbx_description
1 polymer ?
#
loop_
_entity_poly.entity_id
_entity_poly.type
_entity_poly.pdbx_seq_one_letter_code
_entity_poly.pdbx_strand_id
1 'polypeptide(L)' 'GVCHAFEREWVECGHGLGQTRARRECQLEYEDFMECMNRTKLAQRLRTILEQRDRLIKQGKYTPPDYHTGKEEPRP' A
#
# COMPACT_ATOMS: atom_id res chain seq x y z
N GLY A 1 -10.12 12.47 5.93
CA GLY A 1 -8.66 12.28 5.85
C GLY A 1 -8.32 11.31 4.73
N VAL A 2 -7.03 11.05 4.48
CA VAL A 2 -6.55 10.16 3.39
C VAL A 2 -7.04 8.71 3.56
N CYS A 3 -7.23 8.24 4.80
CA CYS A 3 -7.67 6.89 5.12
C CYS A 3 -9.13 6.79 5.59
N HIS A 4 -9.96 7.78 5.22
CA HIS A 4 -11.33 7.89 5.74
C HIS A 4 -12.21 6.66 5.43
N ALA A 5 -12.05 6.05 4.26
CA ALA A 5 -12.83 4.87 3.88
C ALA A 5 -12.54 3.67 4.81
N PHE A 6 -11.25 3.35 5.02
CA PHE A 6 -10.83 2.27 5.91
C PHE A 6 -11.17 2.55 7.38
N GLU A 7 -11.04 3.80 7.81
CA GLU A 7 -11.45 4.23 9.15
C GLU A 7 -12.94 3.98 9.39
N ARG A 8 -13.78 4.34 8.42
CA ARG A 8 -15.23 4.12 8.49
C ARG A 8 -15.57 2.63 8.53
N GLU A 9 -14.99 1.82 7.65
CA GLU A 9 -15.25 0.37 7.61
C GLU A 9 -14.86 -0.32 8.92
N TRP A 10 -13.72 0.05 9.51
CA TRP A 10 -13.29 -0.47 10.82
C TRP A 10 -14.27 -0.11 11.94
N VAL A 11 -14.74 1.14 11.97
CA VAL A 11 -15.73 1.61 12.97
C VAL A 11 -17.08 0.93 12.78
N GLU A 12 -17.53 0.79 11.53
CA GLU A 12 -18.80 0.13 11.17
C GLU A 12 -18.76 -1.37 11.55
N CYS A 13 -17.65 -2.06 11.29
CA CYS A 13 -17.49 -3.46 11.69
C CYS A 13 -17.55 -3.62 13.22
N GLY A 14 -16.83 -2.78 13.97
CA GLY A 14 -16.75 -2.88 15.43
C GLY A 14 -18.00 -2.44 16.18
N HIS A 15 -18.96 -1.79 15.50
CA HIS A 15 -20.12 -1.18 16.12
C HIS A 15 -21.02 -2.23 16.78
N GLY A 16 -21.24 -2.10 18.10
CA GLY A 16 -22.11 -3.00 18.87
C GLY A 16 -21.48 -4.35 19.27
N LEU A 17 -20.25 -4.67 18.83
CA LEU A 17 -19.57 -5.93 19.19
C LEU A 17 -18.86 -5.89 20.55
N GLY A 18 -18.47 -4.69 20.99
CA GLY A 18 -17.59 -4.49 22.14
C GLY A 18 -16.12 -4.82 21.82
N GLN A 19 -15.19 -4.26 22.61
CA GLN A 19 -13.75 -4.28 22.28
C GLN A 19 -13.17 -5.69 22.10
N THR A 20 -13.55 -6.64 22.98
CA THR A 20 -12.99 -8.00 22.96
C THR A 20 -13.30 -8.75 21.68
N ARG A 21 -14.54 -8.64 21.18
CA ARG A 21 -14.98 -9.29 19.94
C ARG A 21 -14.49 -8.54 18.72
N ALA A 22 -14.60 -7.21 18.71
CA ALA A 22 -14.14 -6.37 17.61
C ALA A 22 -12.64 -6.58 17.29
N ARG A 23 -11.80 -6.83 18.30
CA ARG A 23 -10.37 -7.14 18.09
C ARG A 23 -10.10 -8.40 17.27
N ARG A 24 -11.01 -9.38 17.31
CA ARG A 24 -10.86 -10.66 16.59
C ARG A 24 -11.68 -10.66 15.30
N GLU A 25 -12.91 -10.18 15.37
CA GLU A 25 -13.87 -10.23 14.25
C GLU A 25 -13.60 -9.13 13.21
N CYS A 26 -13.09 -7.97 13.62
CA CYS A 26 -12.78 -6.83 12.74
C CYS A 26 -11.28 -6.61 12.57
N GLN A 27 -10.49 -7.69 12.68
CA GLN A 27 -9.05 -7.61 12.61
C GLN A 27 -8.56 -7.17 11.22
N LEU A 28 -9.24 -7.61 10.16
CA LEU A 28 -8.86 -7.28 8.79
C LEU A 28 -9.03 -5.78 8.49
N GLU A 29 -10.18 -5.21 8.84
CA GLU A 29 -10.48 -3.79 8.65
C GLU A 29 -9.51 -2.92 9.46
N TYR A 30 -9.15 -3.37 10.66
CA TYR A 30 -8.13 -2.71 11.48
C TYR A 30 -6.74 -2.76 10.81
N GLU A 31 -6.33 -3.92 10.30
CA GLU A 31 -5.04 -4.08 9.63
C GLU A 31 -4.95 -3.22 8.36
N ASP A 32 -6.03 -3.12 7.59
CA ASP A 32 -6.10 -2.28 6.39
C ASP A 32 -6.07 -0.79 6.75
N PHE A 33 -6.80 -0.37 7.80
CA PHE A 33 -6.72 0.99 8.30
C PHE A 33 -5.30 1.35 8.76
N MET A 34 -4.65 0.46 9.52
CA MET A 34 -3.28 0.66 10.00
C MET A 34 -2.26 0.68 8.86
N GLU A 35 -2.44 -0.15 7.84
CA GLU A 35 -1.58 -0.12 6.66
C GLU A 35 -1.83 1.12 5.81
N CYS A 36 -3.06 1.62 5.70
CA CYS A 36 -3.31 2.90 5.02
C CYS A 36 -2.57 4.05 5.69
N MET A 37 -2.58 4.08 7.03
CA MET A 37 -1.92 5.12 7.83
C MET A 37 -0.40 5.03 7.75
N ASN A 38 0.17 3.83 7.86
CA ASN A 38 1.62 3.65 8.00
C ASN A 38 2.34 3.27 6.69
N ARG A 39 1.62 2.70 5.71
CA ARG A 39 2.11 2.28 4.39
C ARG A 39 3.33 1.35 4.44
N THR A 40 3.42 0.52 5.47
CA THR A 40 4.56 -0.36 5.70
C THR A 40 4.69 -1.47 4.67
N LYS A 41 3.60 -2.18 4.37
CA LYS A 41 3.55 -3.22 3.32
C LYS A 41 3.78 -2.58 1.95
N LEU A 42 3.22 -1.39 1.69
CA LEU A 42 3.47 -0.65 0.45
C LEU A 42 4.95 -0.29 0.28
N ALA A 43 5.58 0.30 1.30
CA ALA A 43 6.99 0.67 1.27
C ALA A 43 7.89 -0.56 1.07
N GLN A 44 7.60 -1.66 1.77
CA GLN A 44 8.32 -2.92 1.61
C GLN A 44 8.21 -3.46 0.19
N ARG A 45 6.99 -3.48 -0.38
CA ARG A 45 6.75 -3.92 -1.76
C ARG A 45 7.51 -3.07 -2.76
N LEU A 46 7.47 -1.74 -2.62
CA LEU A 46 8.20 -0.83 -3.49
C LEU A 46 9.71 -1.06 -3.43
N ARG A 47 10.27 -1.25 -2.22
CA ARG A 47 11.69 -1.58 -2.04
C ARG A 47 12.07 -2.84 -2.81
N THR A 48 11.31 -3.92 -2.66
CA THR A 48 11.59 -5.19 -3.36
C THR A 48 11.50 -5.04 -4.88
N ILE A 49 10.54 -4.28 -5.39
CA ILE A 49 10.41 -4.00 -6.83
C ILE A 49 11.64 -3.24 -7.34
N LEU A 50 12.09 -2.20 -6.61
CA LEU A 50 13.26 -1.41 -6.99
C LEU A 50 14.55 -2.24 -6.95
N GLU A 51 14.75 -3.04 -5.90
CA GLU A 51 15.89 -3.96 -5.79
C GLU A 51 15.93 -4.95 -6.96
N GLN A 52 14.78 -5.54 -7.31
CA GLN A 52 14.68 -6.46 -8.44
C GLN A 52 14.95 -5.75 -9.78
N ARG A 53 14.40 -4.56 -9.98
CA ARG A 53 14.62 -3.74 -11.18
C ARG A 53 16.12 -3.46 -11.35
N ASP A 54 16.77 -2.95 -10.30
CA ASP A 54 18.19 -2.58 -10.35
C ASP A 54 19.08 -3.80 -10.60
N ARG A 55 18.71 -4.97 -10.04
CA ARG A 55 19.38 -6.24 -10.34
C ARG A 55 19.28 -6.59 -11.84
N LEU A 56 18.12 -6.44 -12.46
CA LEU A 56 17.91 -6.77 -13.87
C LEU A 56 18.59 -5.78 -14.82
N ILE A 57 18.63 -4.49 -14.46
CA ILE A 57 19.38 -3.46 -15.20
C ILE A 57 20.87 -3.80 -15.18
N LYS A 58 21.43 -4.13 -14.02
CA LYS A 58 22.84 -4.53 -13.89
C LYS A 58 23.18 -5.78 -14.70
N GLN A 59 22.22 -6.68 -14.90
CA GLN A 59 22.37 -7.87 -15.75
C GLN A 59 22.15 -7.60 -17.24
N GLY A 60 21.73 -6.38 -17.62
CA GLY A 60 21.36 -6.04 -19.00
C GLY A 60 20.05 -6.70 -19.48
N LYS A 61 19.27 -7.31 -18.58
CA LYS A 61 18.02 -8.02 -18.92
C LYS A 61 16.78 -7.13 -18.91
N TYR A 62 16.91 -5.89 -18.45
CA TYR A 62 15.82 -4.93 -18.38
C TYR A 62 16.33 -3.52 -18.65
N THR A 63 15.63 -2.81 -19.54
CA THR A 63 15.86 -1.40 -19.84
C THR A 63 14.59 -0.62 -19.47
N PRO A 64 14.68 0.44 -18.63
CA PRO A 64 13.53 1.25 -18.27
C PRO A 64 12.86 1.90 -19.51
N PRO A 65 11.53 1.95 -19.57
CA PRO A 65 10.79 2.71 -20.58
C PRO A 65 11.09 4.22 -20.53
N ASP A 66 10.97 4.91 -21.67
CA ASP A 66 11.27 6.35 -21.78
C ASP A 66 10.45 7.23 -20.84
N TYR A 67 9.20 6.88 -20.57
CA TYR A 67 8.34 7.62 -19.63
C TYR A 67 8.81 7.53 -18.17
N HIS A 68 9.57 6.49 -17.81
CA HIS A 68 10.23 6.42 -16.50
C HIS A 68 11.54 7.23 -16.44
N THR A 69 11.98 7.81 -17.55
CA THR A 69 13.22 8.63 -17.66
C THR A 69 12.95 10.13 -17.75
N GLY A 70 11.68 10.55 -17.64
CA GLY A 70 11.30 11.97 -17.63
C GLY A 70 11.24 12.63 -19.01
N LYS A 71 11.15 11.84 -20.09
CA LYS A 71 11.04 12.32 -21.48
C LYS A 71 9.60 12.39 -21.99
N GLU A 72 8.61 12.10 -21.15
CA GLU A 72 7.19 12.10 -21.54
C GLU A 72 6.57 13.48 -21.34
N GLU A 73 5.67 13.87 -22.25
CA GLU A 73 4.85 15.06 -22.04
C GLU A 73 3.92 14.85 -20.83
N PRO A 74 3.77 15.86 -19.94
CA PRO A 74 2.91 15.73 -18.76
C PRO A 74 1.47 15.47 -19.20
N ARG A 75 0.84 14.47 -18.57
CA ARG A 75 -0.59 14.21 -18.77
C ARG A 75 -1.43 15.27 -18.05
N PRO A 76 -2.58 15.70 -18.63
CA PRO A 76 -3.47 16.72 -18.04
C PRO A 76 -3.94 16.37 -16.63
#